data_AF-A0A7S1ZMB8-F1
#
_entry.id   AF-A0A7S1ZMB8-F1
#
_cell.length_a   1.000
_cell.length_b   1.000
_cell.length_c   1.000
_cell.angle_alpha   90.00
_cell.angle_beta   90.00
_cell.angle_gamma   90.00
#
_symmetry.space_group_name_H-M   'P 1'
#
loop_
_entity.id
_entity.type
_entity.pdbx_description
1 polymer ?
#
loop_
_entity_poly.entity_id
_entity_poly.type
_entity_poly.pdbx_seq_one_letter_code
_entity_poly.pdbx_strand_id
1 'polypeptide(L)'
;EGGRAAAETATVPNAVLCNSVVDAWAKSRHPDSGPRALRILDRMEKLHAASGLGSVRPNAVTFTGVVSALTDGGTKGAGELTEALFSAMKAGGHLPERVPTAVYNALLRAWAKSSGSNDDDDDDNGRRAPERAEAILDAMEEGRRRRWSGTMAVGGGTNEGGVLDHDAPPSPDRISYNTVLDAWARSSHPDRVVRARNVLERMKKRGGGGTPS
;
A
#
# COMPACT_ATOMS: atom_id res chain seq x y z
N GLU A 1 -50.16 21.83 12.98
CA GLU A 1 -49.12 21.33 13.89
C GLU A 1 -48.87 19.87 13.54
N GLY A 2 -47.71 19.33 13.23
CA GLY A 2 -46.34 19.81 13.30
C GLY A 2 -45.46 18.55 13.31
N GLY A 3 -44.68 18.35 12.25
CA GLY A 3 -43.39 17.64 12.31
C GLY A 3 -43.37 16.19 12.81
N ARG A 4 -43.85 15.25 12.00
CA ARG A 4 -43.31 13.87 12.00
C ARG A 4 -42.98 13.42 10.58
N ALA A 5 -42.27 14.29 9.86
CA ALA A 5 -41.25 13.80 8.94
C ALA A 5 -40.11 13.28 9.84
N ALA A 6 -40.28 12.07 10.36
CA ALA A 6 -39.12 11.26 10.70
C ALA A 6 -38.39 11.11 9.37
N ALA A 7 -37.45 12.01 9.13
CA ALA A 7 -36.53 11.92 8.04
C ALA A 7 -35.80 10.60 8.26
N GLU A 8 -36.31 9.54 7.61
CA GLU A 8 -35.46 8.55 6.99
C GLU A 8 -34.51 9.31 6.07
N THR A 9 -33.54 10.00 6.65
CA THR A 9 -32.26 10.15 6.00
C THR A 9 -31.73 8.73 5.94
N ALA A 10 -32.20 7.97 4.94
CA ALA A 10 -31.48 6.83 4.41
C ALA A 10 -30.07 7.36 4.20
N THR A 11 -29.21 7.10 5.19
CA THR A 11 -27.94 7.81 5.34
C THR A 11 -27.16 7.45 4.10
N VAL A 12 -27.14 8.36 3.13
CA VAL A 12 -26.46 8.14 1.86
C VAL A 12 -25.05 7.72 2.25
N PRO A 13 -24.62 6.49 1.89
CA PRO A 13 -23.30 6.02 2.26
C PRO A 13 -22.30 7.09 1.84
N ASN A 14 -21.41 7.48 2.74
CA ASN A 14 -20.33 8.40 2.42
C ASN A 14 -19.00 7.67 2.62
N ALA A 15 -17.95 8.16 1.96
CA ALA A 15 -16.63 7.56 2.04
C ALA A 15 -16.13 7.48 3.50
N VAL A 16 -16.51 8.43 4.35
CA VAL A 16 -16.16 8.44 5.79
C VAL A 16 -16.73 7.22 6.52
N LEU A 17 -18.01 6.91 6.30
CA LEU A 17 -18.69 5.77 6.92
C LEU A 17 -18.09 4.46 6.41
N CYS A 18 -17.90 4.32 5.09
CA CYS A 18 -17.27 3.14 4.51
C CYS A 18 -15.85 2.95 5.04
N ASN A 19 -15.05 4.02 5.13
CA ASN A 19 -13.70 3.98 5.70
C ASN A 19 -13.70 3.55 7.17
N SER A 20 -14.68 4.00 7.95
CA SER A 20 -14.80 3.61 9.36
C SER A 20 -15.09 2.11 9.51
N VAL A 21 -15.95 1.56 8.64
CA VAL A 21 -16.25 0.12 8.64
C VAL A 21 -15.03 -0.69 8.17
N VAL A 22 -14.33 -0.23 7.14
CA VAL A 22 -13.09 -0.89 6.66
C VAL A 22 -12.00 -0.87 7.75
N ASP A 23 -11.82 0.26 8.43
CA ASP A 23 -10.86 0.39 9.54
C ASP A 23 -11.23 -0.54 10.72
N ALA A 24 -12.52 -0.66 11.04
CA ALA A 24 -13.01 -1.61 12.03
C ALA A 24 -12.69 -3.07 11.64
N TRP A 25 -12.91 -3.45 10.37
CA TRP A 25 -12.52 -4.77 9.87
C TRP A 25 -11.01 -4.97 9.94
N ALA A 26 -10.20 -3.99 9.55
CA ALA A 26 -8.75 -4.07 9.64
C ALA A 26 -8.26 -4.31 11.07
N LYS A 27 -8.82 -3.58 12.04
CA LYS A 27 -8.50 -3.73 13.46
C LYS A 27 -9.02 -5.02 14.09
N SER A 28 -10.10 -5.59 13.55
CA SER A 28 -10.68 -6.84 14.06
C SER A 28 -9.74 -8.05 13.89
N ARG A 29 -8.82 -8.00 12.90
CA ARG A 29 -7.94 -9.13 12.53
C ARG A 29 -8.67 -10.45 12.29
N HIS A 30 -9.95 -10.36 11.93
CA HIS A 30 -10.78 -11.52 11.64
C HIS A 30 -10.38 -12.11 10.28
N PRO A 31 -10.39 -13.44 10.07
CA PRO A 31 -10.09 -14.05 8.76
C PRO A 31 -10.91 -13.48 7.59
N ASP A 32 -12.16 -13.10 7.87
CA ASP A 32 -13.06 -12.48 6.88
C ASP A 32 -12.82 -10.97 6.66
N SER A 33 -11.90 -10.32 7.38
CA SER A 33 -11.71 -8.86 7.27
C SER A 33 -11.33 -8.45 5.85
N GLY A 34 -10.44 -9.20 5.20
CA GLY A 34 -10.03 -8.96 3.81
C GLY A 34 -11.20 -9.06 2.83
N PRO A 35 -11.88 -10.20 2.73
CA PRO A 35 -13.06 -10.36 1.88
C PRO A 35 -14.18 -9.33 2.15
N ARG A 36 -14.42 -8.99 3.42
CA ARG A 36 -15.41 -7.98 3.80
C ARG A 36 -15.00 -6.57 3.37
N ALA A 37 -13.73 -6.21 3.56
CA ALA A 37 -13.21 -4.91 3.13
C ALA A 37 -13.25 -4.76 1.60
N LEU A 38 -12.91 -5.81 0.85
CA LEU A 38 -13.03 -5.82 -0.62
C LEU A 38 -14.48 -5.63 -1.09
N ARG A 39 -15.45 -6.26 -0.43
CA ARG A 39 -16.88 -6.05 -0.73
C ARG A 39 -17.33 -4.61 -0.49
N ILE A 40 -16.81 -3.96 0.54
CA ILE A 40 -17.14 -2.54 0.82
C ILE A 40 -16.55 -1.65 -0.28
N LEU A 41 -15.32 -1.92 -0.72
CA LEU A 41 -14.69 -1.20 -1.82
C LEU A 41 -15.48 -1.35 -3.13
N ASP A 42 -15.82 -2.58 -3.53
CA ASP A 42 -16.63 -2.85 -4.72
C ASP A 42 -18.00 -2.16 -4.64
N ARG A 43 -18.60 -2.11 -3.45
CA ARG A 43 -19.85 -1.37 -3.23
C ARG A 43 -19.66 0.14 -3.41
N MET A 44 -18.57 0.71 -2.91
CA MET A 44 -18.25 2.13 -3.10
C MET A 44 -18.05 2.47 -4.57
N GLU A 45 -17.32 1.64 -5.32
CA GLU A 45 -17.11 1.81 -6.77
C GLU A 45 -18.43 1.75 -7.55
N LYS A 46 -19.28 0.75 -7.28
CA LYS A 46 -20.60 0.62 -7.90
C LYS A 46 -21.53 1.80 -7.58
N LEU A 47 -21.53 2.26 -6.34
CA LEU A 47 -22.32 3.41 -5.93
C LEU A 47 -21.80 4.70 -6.58
N HIS A 48 -20.49 4.87 -6.69
CA HIS A 48 -19.89 6.02 -7.37
C HIS A 48 -20.27 6.02 -8.86
N ALA A 49 -20.17 4.87 -9.53
CA ALA A 49 -20.57 4.73 -10.93
C ALA A 49 -22.07 4.99 -11.15
N ALA A 50 -22.94 4.54 -10.23
CA ALA A 50 -24.39 4.69 -10.36
C ALA A 50 -24.91 6.09 -9.98
N SER A 51 -24.30 6.75 -9.00
CA SER A 51 -24.78 8.04 -8.47
C SER A 51 -24.02 9.24 -9.04
N GLY A 52 -22.80 9.06 -9.56
CA GLY A 52 -21.90 10.15 -9.95
C GLY A 52 -21.42 11.01 -8.78
N LEU A 53 -21.81 10.68 -7.54
CA LEU A 53 -21.49 11.47 -6.36
C LEU A 53 -20.04 11.20 -5.95
N GLY A 54 -19.23 12.25 -5.88
CA GLY A 54 -17.85 12.17 -5.36
C GLY A 54 -17.76 11.78 -3.89
N SER A 55 -18.87 11.87 -3.13
CA SER A 55 -18.93 11.55 -1.70
C SER A 55 -18.73 10.07 -1.39
N VAL A 56 -18.98 9.17 -2.34
CA VAL A 56 -18.79 7.71 -2.23
C VAL A 56 -17.52 7.22 -2.92
N ARG A 57 -16.75 8.12 -3.56
CA ARG A 57 -15.54 7.75 -4.30
C ARG A 57 -14.50 7.14 -3.34
N PRO A 58 -14.00 5.93 -3.61
CA PRO A 58 -12.86 5.37 -2.88
C PRO A 58 -11.66 6.32 -2.92
N ASN A 59 -10.97 6.45 -1.80
CA ASN A 59 -9.79 7.30 -1.68
C ASN A 59 -8.63 6.55 -1.02
N ALA A 60 -7.48 7.21 -0.89
CA ALA A 60 -6.27 6.62 -0.31
C ALA A 60 -6.51 5.97 1.07
N VAL A 61 -7.41 6.54 1.88
CA VAL A 61 -7.77 5.99 3.20
C VAL A 61 -8.54 4.68 3.05
N THR A 62 -9.52 4.63 2.14
CA THR A 62 -10.26 3.41 1.81
C THR A 62 -9.30 2.29 1.42
N PHE A 63 -8.40 2.55 0.47
CA PHE A 63 -7.45 1.56 0.00
C PHE A 63 -6.47 1.12 1.09
N THR A 64 -5.91 2.07 1.87
CA THR A 64 -5.01 1.73 2.98
C THR A 64 -5.71 0.83 4.01
N GLY A 65 -6.99 1.09 4.29
CA GLY A 65 -7.80 0.26 5.17
C GLY A 65 -8.06 -1.14 4.60
N VAL A 66 -8.40 -1.26 3.31
CA VAL A 66 -8.61 -2.56 2.66
C VAL A 66 -7.34 -3.40 2.65
N VAL A 67 -6.20 -2.79 2.31
CA VAL A 67 -4.90 -3.48 2.38
C VAL A 67 -4.58 -3.90 3.82
N SER A 68 -4.82 -3.04 4.80
CA SER A 68 -4.62 -3.39 6.21
C SER A 68 -5.51 -4.57 6.61
N ALA A 69 -6.76 -4.61 6.15
CA ALA A 69 -7.68 -5.72 6.40
C ALA A 69 -7.26 -7.03 5.73
N LEU A 70 -6.69 -6.99 4.53
CA LEU A 70 -6.12 -8.17 3.85
C LEU A 70 -4.90 -8.72 4.59
N THR A 71 -4.01 -7.81 5.02
CA THR A 71 -2.73 -8.16 5.64
C THR A 71 -2.84 -8.55 7.11
N ASP A 72 -3.69 -7.88 7.88
CA ASP A 72 -3.88 -8.15 9.31
C ASP A 72 -4.94 -9.22 9.58
N GLY A 73 -5.86 -9.46 8.63
CA GLY A 73 -6.81 -10.56 8.67
C GLY A 73 -6.22 -11.93 8.34
N GLY A 74 -4.96 -12.00 7.90
CA GLY A 74 -4.34 -13.26 7.49
C GLY A 74 -5.01 -13.89 6.28
N THR A 75 -5.54 -13.08 5.36
CA THR A 75 -6.18 -13.58 4.14
C THR A 75 -5.14 -14.34 3.30
N LYS A 76 -5.46 -15.57 2.89
CA LYS A 76 -4.61 -16.34 1.97
C LYS A 76 -4.40 -15.56 0.67
N GLY A 77 -3.16 -15.53 0.17
CA GLY A 77 -2.83 -14.73 -1.01
C GLY A 77 -2.92 -13.21 -0.79
N ALA A 78 -2.82 -12.72 0.46
CA ALA A 78 -2.88 -11.28 0.75
C ALA A 78 -1.88 -10.45 -0.08
N GLY A 79 -0.68 -10.96 -0.38
CA GLY A 79 0.29 -10.30 -1.24
C GLY A 79 -0.26 -10.03 -2.65
N GLU A 80 -0.76 -11.07 -3.30
CA GLU A 80 -1.31 -11.02 -4.66
C GLU A 80 -2.58 -10.16 -4.72
N LEU A 81 -3.49 -10.33 -3.77
CA LEU A 81 -4.71 -9.53 -3.67
C LEU A 81 -4.38 -8.05 -3.48
N THR A 82 -3.36 -7.74 -2.68
CA THR A 82 -2.93 -6.37 -2.45
C THR A 82 -2.28 -5.77 -3.70
N GLU A 83 -1.46 -6.52 -4.44
CA GLU A 83 -0.88 -6.07 -5.71
C GLU A 83 -1.95 -5.87 -6.80
N ALA A 84 -2.90 -6.78 -6.90
CA ALA A 84 -4.03 -6.67 -7.82
C ALA A 84 -4.85 -5.42 -7.50
N LEU A 85 -5.16 -5.18 -6.22
CA LEU A 85 -5.85 -3.99 -5.76
C LEU A 85 -5.06 -2.71 -6.07
N PHE A 86 -3.75 -2.73 -5.84
CA PHE A 86 -2.88 -1.60 -6.15
C PHE A 86 -2.83 -1.29 -7.66
N SER A 87 -2.80 -2.32 -8.50
CA SER A 87 -2.82 -2.19 -9.96
C SER A 87 -4.17 -1.69 -10.47
N ALA A 88 -5.28 -2.19 -9.90
CA ALA A 88 -6.62 -1.70 -10.20
C ALA A 88 -6.77 -0.22 -9.81
N MET A 89 -6.23 0.17 -8.65
CA MET A 89 -6.23 1.56 -8.19
C MET A 89 -5.47 2.49 -9.15
N LYS A 90 -4.33 2.04 -9.68
CA LYS A 90 -3.56 2.73 -10.73
C LYS A 90 -4.37 2.88 -12.02
N ALA A 91 -4.95 1.79 -12.51
CA ALA A 91 -5.69 1.78 -13.77
C ALA A 91 -7.01 2.58 -13.70
N GLY A 92 -7.70 2.57 -12.56
CA GLY A 92 -8.96 3.26 -12.37
C GLY A 92 -8.85 4.78 -12.19
N GLY A 93 -7.63 5.34 -12.14
CA GLY A 93 -7.44 6.78 -11.86
C GLY A 93 -7.99 7.19 -10.50
N HIS A 94 -8.09 6.24 -9.56
CA HIS A 94 -8.56 6.46 -8.20
C HIS A 94 -7.41 6.78 -7.23
N LEU A 95 -6.19 6.80 -7.74
CA LEU A 95 -5.05 7.23 -6.95
C LEU A 95 -5.21 8.70 -6.55
N PRO A 96 -4.86 9.06 -5.31
CA PRO A 96 -4.45 10.42 -5.06
C PRO A 96 -3.30 10.78 -6.02
N GLU A 97 -3.17 12.06 -6.35
CA GLU A 97 -2.04 12.63 -7.13
C GLU A 97 -0.65 12.17 -6.63
N ARG A 98 -0.56 11.72 -5.38
CA ARG A 98 0.58 10.97 -4.87
C ARG A 98 0.15 9.85 -3.94
N VAL A 99 0.54 8.62 -4.27
CA VAL A 99 0.33 7.47 -3.39
C VAL A 99 1.16 7.63 -2.11
N PRO A 100 0.56 7.52 -0.92
CA PRO A 100 1.29 7.64 0.33
C PRO A 100 2.20 6.43 0.58
N THR A 101 3.32 6.66 1.27
CA THR A 101 4.26 5.60 1.69
C THR A 101 3.58 4.50 2.51
N ALA A 102 2.49 4.81 3.20
CA ALA A 102 1.69 3.85 3.95
C ALA A 102 1.16 2.69 3.07
N VAL A 103 0.72 2.96 1.83
CA VAL A 103 0.21 1.93 0.91
C VAL A 103 1.35 1.01 0.48
N TYR A 104 2.52 1.56 0.17
CA TYR A 104 3.71 0.78 -0.17
C TYR A 104 4.21 -0.05 1.02
N ASN A 105 4.25 0.52 2.23
CA ASN A 105 4.61 -0.20 3.43
C ASN A 105 3.61 -1.33 3.73
N ALA A 106 2.32 -1.13 3.43
CA ALA A 106 1.30 -2.17 3.60
C ALA A 106 1.46 -3.29 2.57
N LEU A 107 1.76 -2.98 1.31
CA LEU A 107 2.17 -3.95 0.27
C LEU A 107 3.40 -4.77 0.69
N LEU A 108 4.45 -4.10 1.17
CA LEU A 108 5.65 -4.76 1.69
C LEU A 108 5.31 -5.72 2.84
N ARG A 109 4.44 -5.30 3.76
CA ARG A 109 3.97 -6.14 4.86
C ARG A 109 3.13 -7.33 4.39
N ALA A 110 2.32 -7.16 3.34
CA ALA A 110 1.52 -8.22 2.76
C ALA A 110 2.40 -9.38 2.29
N TRP A 111 3.42 -9.07 1.50
CA TRP A 111 4.40 -10.05 1.03
C TRP A 111 5.30 -10.57 2.15
N ALA A 112 5.72 -9.72 3.09
CA ALA A 112 6.54 -10.18 4.22
C ALA A 112 5.80 -11.17 5.15
N LYS A 113 4.47 -11.05 5.28
CA LYS A 113 3.66 -12.01 6.03
C LYS A 113 3.41 -13.30 5.24
N SER A 114 3.30 -13.22 3.92
CA SER A 114 3.09 -14.41 3.09
C SER A 114 4.33 -15.31 3.01
N SER A 115 5.52 -14.83 3.38
CA SER A 115 6.73 -15.65 3.44
C SER A 115 6.84 -16.55 4.68
N GLY A 116 6.00 -16.34 5.70
CA GLY A 116 6.06 -17.05 6.99
C GLY A 116 4.83 -17.88 7.33
N SER A 117 3.86 -18.02 6.41
CA SER A 117 2.75 -18.96 6.60
C SER A 117 3.27 -20.38 6.43
N ASN A 118 3.35 -21.14 7.53
CA ASN A 118 3.64 -22.59 7.56
C ASN A 118 2.51 -23.43 6.95
N ASP A 119 1.76 -22.89 5.99
CA ASP A 119 0.79 -23.66 5.23
C ASP A 119 1.63 -24.48 4.23
N ASP A 120 1.94 -25.72 4.61
CA ASP A 120 2.91 -26.66 4.01
C ASP A 120 2.67 -27.05 2.52
N ASP A 121 1.73 -26.41 1.83
CA ASP A 121 1.29 -26.76 0.47
C ASP A 121 1.77 -25.80 -0.64
N ASP A 122 2.38 -24.64 -0.34
CA ASP A 122 2.78 -23.60 -1.33
C ASP A 122 4.26 -23.19 -1.19
N ASP A 123 5.18 -24.13 -1.41
CA ASP A 123 6.64 -23.96 -1.29
C ASP A 123 7.23 -22.89 -2.27
N ASP A 124 6.48 -22.51 -3.31
CA ASP A 124 6.84 -21.44 -4.26
C ASP A 124 6.59 -20.04 -3.67
N ASN A 125 5.55 -19.88 -2.85
CA ASN A 125 5.19 -18.56 -2.29
C ASN A 125 6.22 -18.09 -1.24
N GLY A 126 6.78 -19.01 -0.45
CA GLY A 126 7.85 -18.71 0.52
C GLY A 126 9.12 -18.15 -0.12
N ARG A 127 9.39 -18.48 -1.40
CA ARG A 127 10.54 -17.98 -2.17
C ARG A 127 10.22 -16.68 -2.90
N ARG A 128 9.03 -16.58 -3.51
CA ARG A 128 8.62 -15.40 -4.31
C ARG A 128 8.25 -14.20 -3.46
N ALA A 129 7.72 -14.42 -2.27
CA ALA A 129 7.31 -13.36 -1.35
C ALA A 129 8.44 -12.36 -0.98
N PRO A 130 9.63 -12.79 -0.52
CA PRO A 130 10.71 -11.86 -0.22
C PRO A 130 11.26 -11.15 -1.47
N GLU A 131 11.27 -11.81 -2.64
CA GLU A 131 11.66 -11.20 -3.91
C GLU A 131 10.69 -10.08 -4.33
N ARG A 132 9.39 -10.32 -4.19
CA ARG A 132 8.35 -9.32 -4.45
C ARG A 132 8.47 -8.13 -3.50
N ALA A 133 8.67 -8.39 -2.20
CA ALA A 133 8.91 -7.34 -1.22
C ALA A 133 10.16 -6.51 -1.58
N GLU A 134 11.25 -7.16 -1.98
CA GLU A 134 12.46 -6.44 -2.41
C GLU A 134 12.25 -5.65 -3.71
N ALA A 135 11.53 -6.19 -4.69
CA ALA A 135 11.21 -5.49 -5.93
C ALA A 135 10.39 -4.21 -5.69
N ILE A 136 9.48 -4.21 -4.71
CA ILE A 136 8.73 -3.02 -4.31
C ILE A 136 9.67 -1.98 -3.68
N LEU A 137 10.62 -2.41 -2.83
CA LEU A 137 11.63 -1.52 -2.27
C LEU A 137 12.55 -0.93 -3.35
N ASP A 138 12.96 -1.73 -4.33
CA ASP A 138 13.77 -1.29 -5.47
C ASP A 138 13.02 -0.24 -6.30
N ALA A 139 11.72 -0.45 -6.55
CA ALA A 139 10.88 0.54 -7.21
C ALA A 139 10.84 1.87 -6.43
N MET A 140 10.69 1.83 -5.10
CA MET A 140 10.72 3.03 -4.25
C MET A 140 12.07 3.76 -4.30
N GLU A 141 13.19 3.01 -4.27
CA GLU A 141 14.54 3.58 -4.42
C GLU A 141 14.74 4.23 -5.78
N GLU A 142 14.22 3.61 -6.84
CA GLU A 142 14.32 4.14 -8.20
C GLU A 142 13.44 5.37 -8.41
N GLY A 143 12.21 5.38 -7.90
CA GLY A 143 11.36 6.57 -7.92
C GLY A 143 12.01 7.76 -7.21
N ARG A 144 12.69 7.51 -6.08
CA ARG A 144 13.51 8.53 -5.40
C ARG A 144 14.67 9.00 -6.28
N ARG A 145 15.39 8.09 -6.94
CA ARG A 145 16.52 8.43 -7.81
C ARG A 145 16.07 9.30 -8.97
N ARG A 146 14.96 8.96 -9.64
CA ARG A 146 14.38 9.74 -10.74
C ARG A 146 13.99 11.15 -10.27
N ARG A 147 13.37 11.25 -9.08
CA ARG A 147 13.02 12.54 -8.45
C ARG A 147 14.26 13.41 -8.15
N TRP A 148 15.34 12.83 -7.62
CA TRP A 148 16.58 13.54 -7.32
C TRP A 148 17.38 13.93 -8.59
N SER A 149 17.40 13.05 -9.59
CA SER A 149 18.05 13.30 -10.89
C SER A 149 17.41 14.46 -11.65
N GLY A 150 16.08 14.58 -11.59
CA GLY A 150 15.36 15.72 -12.18
C GLY A 150 15.66 17.07 -11.51
N THR A 151 16.04 17.07 -10.22
CA THR A 151 16.36 18.30 -9.48
C THR A 151 17.79 18.80 -9.76
N MET A 152 18.76 17.91 -10.02
CA MET A 152 20.16 18.30 -10.27
C MET A 152 20.44 18.70 -11.73
N ALA A 153 19.61 18.29 -12.69
CA ALA A 153 19.72 18.76 -14.08
C ALA A 153 19.31 20.24 -14.25
N VAL A 154 18.56 20.80 -13.30
CA VAL A 154 18.15 22.21 -13.28
C VAL A 154 19.08 22.99 -12.35
N GLY A 155 20.36 23.09 -12.76
CA GLY A 155 21.27 24.10 -12.24
C GLY A 155 20.92 25.46 -12.84
N GLY A 156 19.92 26.15 -12.27
CA GLY A 156 19.54 27.49 -12.72
C GLY A 156 18.09 27.78 -12.42
N GLY A 157 17.84 28.76 -11.56
CA GLY A 157 16.50 29.09 -11.08
C GLY A 157 15.52 29.40 -12.21
N THR A 158 14.51 28.55 -12.35
CA THR A 158 13.19 28.97 -12.84
C THR A 158 12.13 28.30 -11.95
N ASN A 159 11.20 29.13 -11.46
CA ASN A 159 10.01 28.72 -10.74
C ASN A 159 8.95 28.20 -11.72
N GLU A 160 9.29 27.19 -12.52
CA GLU A 160 8.32 26.48 -13.35
C GLU A 160 8.43 25.01 -12.99
N GLY A 161 7.37 24.49 -12.37
CA GLY A 161 7.31 23.18 -11.76
C GLY A 161 7.82 22.09 -12.69
N GLY A 162 9.01 21.57 -12.38
CA GLY A 162 9.52 20.36 -13.01
C GLY A 162 8.43 19.30 -12.95
N VAL A 163 8.14 18.68 -14.09
CA VAL A 163 7.10 17.65 -14.25
C VAL A 163 7.29 16.62 -13.13
N LEU A 164 6.49 16.76 -12.08
CA LEU A 164 6.54 15.85 -10.95
C LEU A 164 6.02 14.56 -11.54
N ASP A 165 6.87 13.54 -11.64
CA ASP A 165 6.42 12.20 -11.99
C ASP A 165 5.50 11.73 -10.85
N HIS A 166 4.21 12.03 -10.98
CA HIS A 166 3.16 11.80 -9.99
C HIS A 166 2.96 10.30 -9.72
N ASP A 167 3.34 9.48 -10.70
CA ASP A 167 3.32 8.03 -10.63
C ASP A 167 4.59 7.44 -10.00
N ALA A 168 5.63 8.25 -9.77
CA ALA A 168 6.85 7.78 -9.14
C ALA A 168 6.59 7.40 -7.67
N PRO A 169 7.01 6.18 -7.26
CA PRO A 169 6.81 5.71 -5.90
C PRO A 169 7.48 6.65 -4.87
N PRO A 170 6.93 6.74 -3.65
CA PRO A 170 7.52 7.54 -2.59
C PRO A 170 8.87 6.96 -2.17
N SER A 171 9.71 7.81 -1.57
CA SER A 171 10.99 7.37 -1.03
C SER A 171 10.79 6.33 0.08
N PRO A 172 11.60 5.25 0.12
CA PRO A 172 11.52 4.26 1.18
C PRO A 172 11.94 4.86 2.52
N ASP A 173 11.32 4.38 3.59
CA ASP A 173 11.61 4.75 4.96
C ASP A 173 12.20 3.56 5.74
N ARG A 174 12.46 3.75 7.04
CA ARG A 174 12.99 2.68 7.90
C ARG A 174 12.05 1.48 8.00
N ILE A 175 10.73 1.71 7.93
CA ILE A 175 9.73 0.64 7.96
C ILE A 175 9.84 -0.20 6.68
N SER A 176 10.03 0.44 5.50
CA SER A 176 10.20 -0.25 4.23
C SER A 176 11.38 -1.23 4.28
N TYR A 177 12.57 -0.77 4.70
CA TYR A 177 13.77 -1.62 4.82
C TYR A 177 13.59 -2.73 5.85
N ASN A 178 13.12 -2.40 7.05
CA ASN A 178 12.90 -3.40 8.11
C ASN A 178 11.93 -4.49 7.68
N THR A 179 10.90 -4.14 6.92
CA THR A 179 9.88 -5.10 6.44
C THR A 179 10.48 -6.07 5.42
N VAL A 180 11.32 -5.60 4.49
CA VAL A 180 12.01 -6.46 3.53
C VAL A 180 13.05 -7.36 4.22
N LEU A 181 13.79 -6.81 5.19
CA LEU A 181 14.72 -7.60 6.01
C LEU A 181 14.01 -8.74 6.75
N ASP A 182 12.87 -8.43 7.35
CA ASP A 182 12.02 -9.39 8.06
C ASP A 182 11.44 -10.44 7.11
N ALA A 183 11.03 -10.05 5.90
CA ALA A 183 10.57 -10.96 4.85
C ALA A 183 11.66 -11.99 4.47
N TRP A 184 12.89 -11.52 4.25
CA TRP A 184 14.05 -12.40 3.97
C TRP A 184 14.43 -13.25 5.17
N ALA A 185 14.38 -12.70 6.39
CA ALA A 185 14.74 -13.45 7.60
C ALA A 185 13.84 -14.66 7.84
N ARG A 186 12.57 -14.58 7.44
CA ARG A 186 11.56 -15.65 7.58
C ARG A 186 11.46 -16.58 6.38
N SER A 187 12.03 -16.22 5.23
CA SER A 187 11.86 -17.01 4.01
C SER A 187 12.67 -18.30 4.04
N SER A 188 12.22 -19.30 3.26
CA SER A 188 12.96 -20.54 3.01
C SER A 188 14.01 -20.40 1.90
N HIS A 189 14.18 -19.20 1.32
CA HIS A 189 15.05 -18.97 0.17
C HIS A 189 16.54 -19.23 0.49
N PRO A 190 17.31 -19.88 -0.41
CA PRO A 190 18.73 -20.20 -0.18
C PRO A 190 19.58 -18.93 0.03
N ASP A 191 19.36 -17.90 -0.78
CA ASP A 191 20.13 -16.65 -0.69
C ASP A 191 19.64 -15.67 0.38
N ARG A 192 18.72 -16.08 1.27
CA ARG A 192 18.05 -15.14 2.19
C ARG A 192 19.01 -14.33 3.06
N VAL A 193 20.13 -14.94 3.49
CA VAL A 193 21.16 -14.28 4.30
C VAL A 193 21.89 -13.23 3.48
N VAL A 194 22.25 -13.55 2.23
CA VAL A 194 22.96 -12.65 1.33
C VAL A 194 22.05 -11.48 0.94
N ARG A 195 20.79 -11.75 0.58
CA ARG A 195 19.80 -10.73 0.23
C ARG A 195 19.49 -9.82 1.43
N ALA A 196 19.25 -10.38 2.62
CA ALA A 196 19.04 -9.60 3.84
C ALA A 196 20.25 -8.70 4.14
N ARG A 197 21.48 -9.23 4.03
CA ARG A 197 22.70 -8.44 4.21
C ARG A 197 22.78 -7.28 3.22
N ASN A 198 22.47 -7.52 1.95
CA ASN A 198 22.48 -6.48 0.93
C ASN A 198 21.47 -5.36 1.24
N VAL A 199 20.24 -5.71 1.63
CA VAL A 199 19.21 -4.74 2.06
C VAL A 199 19.69 -3.92 3.27
N LEU A 200 20.34 -4.56 4.25
CA LEU A 200 20.89 -3.88 5.42
C LEU A 200 22.00 -2.89 5.05
N GLU A 201 22.89 -3.27 4.15
CA GLU A 201 23.96 -2.38 3.67
C GLU A 201 23.40 -1.19 2.87
N ARG A 202 22.34 -1.39 2.08
CA ARG A 202 21.60 -0.29 1.43
C ARG A 202 21.02 0.70 2.45
N MET A 203 20.40 0.18 3.51
CA MET A 203 19.88 1.00 4.62
C MET A 203 20.99 1.79 5.33
N LYS A 204 22.14 1.18 5.63
CA LYS A 204 23.28 1.85 6.29
C LYS A 204 23.86 2.98 5.43
N LYS A 205 24.06 2.73 4.13
CA LYS A 205 24.54 3.76 3.18
C LYS A 205 23.62 4.98 3.16
N ARG A 206 22.31 4.78 3.34
CA ARG A 206 21.32 5.87 3.45
C ARG A 206 21.36 6.58 4.81
N GLY A 207 21.59 5.86 5.90
CA GLY A 207 21.68 6.42 7.26
C GLY A 207 22.98 7.16 7.57
N GLY A 208 24.07 6.84 6.86
CA GLY A 208 25.38 7.49 7.01
C GLY A 208 25.55 8.82 6.25
N GLY A 209 24.54 9.25 5.49
CA GLY A 209 24.53 10.50 4.72
C GLY A 209 23.82 11.66 5.41
N GLY A 210 23.86 11.72 6.75
CA GLY A 210 23.38 12.88 7.50
C GLY A 210 24.27 14.08 7.23
N THR A 211 23.73 15.07 6.50
CA THR A 211 24.12 16.49 6.41
C THR A 211 25.58 16.84 6.77
N PRO A 212 26.43 17.28 5.81
CA PRO A 212 27.60 18.06 6.21
C PRO A 212 27.10 19.30 6.97
N SER A 213 27.51 19.43 8.23
CA SER A 213 27.31 20.64 9.04
C SER A 213 28.16 21.78 8.50
#